data_AF-A0A4Y8PVG0-F1
#
_entry.id   AF-A0A4Y8PVG0-F1
#
_cell.length_a   1.000
_cell.length_b   1.000
_cell.length_c   1.000
_cell.angle_alpha   90.00
_cell.angle_beta   90.00
_cell.angle_gamma   90.00
#
_symmetry.space_group_name_H-M   'P 1'
#
loop_
_entity.id
_entity.type
_entity.pdbx_description
1 polymer ?
#
loop_
_entity_poly.entity_id
_entity_poly.type
_entity_poly.pdbx_seq_one_letter_code
_entity_poly.pdbx_strand_id
1 'polypeptide(L)'
;MKKSVFSLLLAAVLVFSLAPAGFAATNIYMGAWDTDGDGVNELVYNTGSSIQIKEMNSSASRSYAIAGTWYFMGAADMDGDNGVDLAFNINGTVKIVHDKKGTSSSYSIGSNWSLLQGGIADLDGVAGAEMAFNINGTIRVLHDKTGTTADHYIGSNWVLLAGGIADLDGKAGNEIAFNMGTSIKILHEKTGSTSSYSTGSSNWSLMGIFDQDGVAGSEILYTRSGGSSSVINDRLNTQYNL
;
A
#
# COMPACT_ATOMS: atom_id res chain seq x y z
N MET A 1 16.90 -68.16 -55.47
CA MET A 1 16.89 -67.22 -54.31
C MET A 1 17.20 -65.82 -54.79
N LYS A 2 16.51 -64.83 -54.21
CA LYS A 2 16.57 -63.36 -54.38
C LYS A 2 15.65 -62.75 -55.47
N LYS A 3 14.57 -62.20 -54.92
CA LYS A 3 13.51 -61.35 -55.48
C LYS A 3 13.99 -59.90 -55.60
N SER A 4 13.40 -59.16 -56.55
CA SER A 4 12.95 -57.74 -56.56
C SER A 4 13.83 -56.63 -55.92
N VAL A 5 13.65 -55.33 -56.13
CA VAL A 5 12.47 -54.50 -56.47
C VAL A 5 13.01 -53.16 -57.03
N PHE A 6 12.24 -52.59 -57.96
CA PHE A 6 12.14 -51.15 -58.27
C PHE A 6 12.40 -50.22 -57.07
N SER A 7 13.25 -49.21 -57.25
CA SER A 7 13.31 -48.05 -56.34
C SER A 7 12.30 -46.99 -56.79
N LEU A 8 11.21 -46.83 -56.03
CA LEU A 8 10.33 -45.68 -56.10
C LEU A 8 10.93 -44.57 -55.23
N LEU A 9 11.24 -43.41 -55.82
CA LEU A 9 11.66 -42.22 -55.11
C LEU A 9 10.40 -41.54 -54.53
N LEU A 10 10.24 -41.52 -53.21
CA LEU A 10 9.17 -40.80 -52.53
C LEU A 10 9.72 -39.46 -52.03
N ALA A 11 9.35 -38.36 -52.69
CA ALA A 11 9.66 -37.00 -52.23
C ALA A 11 8.66 -36.62 -51.12
N ALA A 12 9.11 -36.54 -49.88
CA ALA A 12 8.34 -35.99 -48.78
C ALA A 12 8.43 -34.45 -48.83
N VAL A 13 7.31 -33.79 -49.14
CA VAL A 13 7.18 -32.33 -49.00
C VAL A 13 6.91 -32.03 -47.53
N LEU A 14 7.86 -31.35 -46.87
CA LEU A 14 7.69 -30.82 -45.52
C LEU A 14 6.89 -29.51 -45.61
N VAL A 15 5.61 -29.53 -45.20
CA VAL A 15 4.81 -28.31 -45.05
C VAL A 15 5.09 -27.75 -43.66
N PHE A 16 5.86 -26.66 -43.58
CA PHE A 16 5.95 -25.84 -42.37
C PHE A 16 4.65 -25.06 -42.22
N SER A 17 3.74 -25.51 -41.35
CA SER A 17 2.64 -24.68 -40.90
C SER A 17 3.21 -23.61 -39.95
N LEU A 18 3.31 -22.37 -40.44
CA LEU A 18 3.43 -21.19 -39.59
C LEU A 18 2.14 -21.08 -38.77
N ALA A 19 2.14 -21.63 -37.57
CA ALA A 19 1.14 -21.27 -36.58
C ALA A 19 1.30 -19.76 -36.31
N PRO A 20 0.22 -18.97 -36.30
CA PRO A 20 0.32 -17.60 -35.85
C PRO A 20 0.83 -17.62 -34.42
N ALA A 21 1.95 -16.96 -34.17
CA ALA A 21 2.40 -16.66 -32.82
C ALA A 21 1.23 -15.92 -32.16
N GLY A 22 0.55 -16.58 -31.21
CA GLY A 22 -0.40 -15.90 -30.36
C GLY A 22 0.30 -14.69 -29.77
N PHE A 23 -0.30 -13.51 -29.86
CA PHE A 23 0.21 -12.32 -29.20
C PHE A 23 0.48 -12.70 -27.74
N ALA A 24 1.76 -12.82 -27.37
CA ALA A 24 2.11 -13.01 -25.98
C ALA A 24 1.48 -11.85 -25.22
N ALA A 25 0.62 -12.16 -24.25
CA ALA A 25 0.12 -11.16 -23.32
C ALA A 25 1.36 -10.43 -22.80
N THR A 26 1.49 -9.15 -23.17
CA THR A 26 2.69 -8.40 -22.83
C THR A 26 2.64 -8.20 -21.33
N ASN A 27 3.55 -8.86 -20.63
CA ASN A 27 3.76 -8.63 -19.21
C ASN A 27 3.99 -7.14 -18.98
N ILE A 28 3.08 -6.47 -18.27
CA ILE A 28 3.20 -5.03 -17.97
C ILE A 28 4.02 -4.91 -16.70
N TYR A 29 5.19 -4.27 -16.78
CA TYR A 29 6.02 -4.01 -15.60
C TYR A 29 5.29 -3.10 -14.61
N MET A 30 5.29 -3.49 -13.33
CA MET A 30 4.62 -2.77 -12.26
C MET A 30 5.60 -2.06 -11.32
N GLY A 31 6.75 -2.68 -11.08
CA GLY A 31 7.77 -2.17 -10.15
C GLY A 31 8.72 -3.28 -9.71
N ALA A 32 9.62 -2.93 -8.79
CA ALA A 32 10.61 -3.83 -8.25
C ALA A 32 10.73 -3.65 -6.73
N TRP A 33 10.66 -4.76 -6.00
CA TRP A 33 10.66 -4.80 -4.54
C TRP A 33 11.31 -6.10 -4.07
N ASP A 34 11.97 -6.07 -2.91
CA ASP A 34 12.51 -7.25 -2.23
C ASP A 34 11.35 -8.02 -1.57
N THR A 35 10.70 -8.87 -2.36
CA THR A 35 9.45 -9.55 -2.01
C THR A 35 9.67 -10.84 -1.22
N ASP A 36 10.87 -11.41 -1.27
CA ASP A 36 11.27 -12.57 -0.46
C ASP A 36 12.16 -12.22 0.75
N GLY A 37 12.65 -10.97 0.82
CA GLY A 37 13.44 -10.44 1.94
C GLY A 37 14.89 -10.91 1.93
N ASP A 38 15.46 -11.22 0.76
CA ASP A 38 16.86 -11.62 0.59
C ASP A 38 17.81 -10.41 0.41
N GLY A 39 17.27 -9.20 0.32
CA GLY A 39 18.00 -7.94 0.11
C GLY A 39 18.18 -7.56 -1.37
N VAL A 40 17.62 -8.33 -2.30
CA VAL A 40 17.59 -8.06 -3.74
C VAL A 40 16.14 -7.82 -4.16
N ASN A 41 15.91 -6.89 -5.08
CA ASN A 41 14.56 -6.67 -5.58
C ASN A 41 14.17 -7.70 -6.65
N GLU A 42 12.93 -8.17 -6.60
CA GLU A 42 12.28 -8.92 -7.67
C GLU A 42 11.57 -7.98 -8.62
N LEU A 43 11.41 -8.39 -9.88
CA LEU A 43 10.63 -7.66 -10.87
C LEU A 43 9.20 -8.17 -10.88
N VAL A 44 8.23 -7.26 -10.71
CA VAL A 44 6.81 -7.59 -10.66
C VAL A 44 6.12 -7.17 -11.96
N TYR A 45 5.36 -8.10 -12.53
CA TYR A 45 4.63 -7.91 -13.78
C TYR A 45 3.16 -8.26 -13.63
N ASN A 46 2.31 -7.48 -14.27
CA ASN A 46 0.92 -7.79 -14.53
C ASN A 46 0.81 -8.66 -15.79
N THR A 47 0.19 -9.83 -15.67
CA THR A 47 -0.04 -10.77 -16.78
C THR A 47 -1.53 -10.90 -17.15
N GLY A 48 -2.37 -10.00 -16.63
CA GLY A 48 -3.81 -9.98 -16.78
C GLY A 48 -4.51 -10.65 -15.60
N SER A 49 -4.57 -11.98 -15.60
CA SER A 49 -5.25 -12.77 -14.56
C SER A 49 -4.37 -13.08 -13.34
N SER A 50 -3.10 -12.71 -13.38
CA SER A 50 -2.12 -12.96 -12.34
C SER A 50 -1.13 -11.82 -12.26
N ILE A 51 -0.39 -11.78 -11.17
CA ILE A 51 0.94 -11.17 -11.15
C ILE A 51 2.01 -12.23 -11.29
N GLN A 52 3.10 -11.87 -11.94
CA GLN A 52 4.32 -12.66 -12.00
C GLN A 52 5.42 -11.92 -11.28
N ILE A 53 6.08 -12.60 -10.34
CA ILE A 53 7.23 -12.11 -9.60
C ILE A 53 8.43 -12.89 -10.13
N LYS A 54 9.45 -12.17 -10.60
CA LYS A 54 10.63 -12.75 -11.23
C LYS A 54 11.88 -12.37 -10.47
N GLU A 55 12.63 -13.40 -10.10
CA GLU A 55 13.96 -13.26 -9.50
C GLU A 55 14.90 -12.46 -10.41
N MET A 56 15.67 -11.55 -9.81
CA MET A 56 16.76 -10.89 -10.53
C MET A 56 18.05 -11.71 -10.53
N ASN A 57 18.28 -12.51 -9.49
CA ASN A 57 19.49 -13.30 -9.30
C ASN A 57 19.39 -14.71 -9.92
N SER A 58 18.22 -15.12 -10.43
CA SER A 58 17.98 -16.45 -10.98
C SER A 58 16.95 -16.44 -12.12
N SER A 59 16.67 -17.61 -12.70
CA SER A 59 15.60 -17.79 -13.68
C SER A 59 14.25 -18.16 -13.05
N ALA A 60 14.16 -18.20 -11.71
CA ALA A 60 12.93 -18.57 -11.04
C ALA A 60 11.87 -17.46 -11.17
N SER A 61 10.62 -17.88 -11.20
CA SER A 61 9.47 -16.98 -11.20
C SER A 61 8.31 -17.62 -10.47
N ARG A 62 7.58 -16.81 -9.72
CA ARG A 62 6.35 -17.19 -9.04
C ARG A 62 5.18 -16.45 -9.67
N SER A 63 3.98 -17.00 -9.54
CA SER A 63 2.78 -16.39 -10.09
C SER A 63 1.61 -16.53 -9.14
N TYR A 64 0.94 -15.41 -8.89
CA TYR A 64 -0.19 -15.33 -7.97
C TYR A 64 -1.42 -14.89 -8.74
N ALA A 65 -2.48 -15.68 -8.66
CA ALA A 65 -3.74 -15.37 -9.35
C ALA A 65 -4.40 -14.13 -8.72
N ILE A 66 -4.69 -13.14 -9.56
CA ILE A 66 -5.41 -11.89 -9.26
C ILE A 66 -6.58 -11.82 -10.25
N ALA A 67 -7.52 -12.78 -10.14
CA ALA A 67 -8.62 -12.91 -11.09
C ALA A 67 -9.64 -11.76 -10.93
N GLY A 68 -10.24 -11.32 -12.05
CA GLY A 68 -11.26 -10.26 -12.08
C GLY A 68 -10.70 -8.89 -12.45
N THR A 69 -11.49 -7.83 -12.23
CA THR A 69 -11.01 -6.45 -12.38
C THR A 69 -10.30 -6.04 -11.10
N TRP A 70 -9.08 -5.55 -11.24
CA TRP A 70 -8.24 -5.21 -10.11
C TRP A 70 -7.41 -3.95 -10.37
N TYR A 71 -6.90 -3.36 -9.30
CA TYR A 71 -5.84 -2.36 -9.36
C TYR A 71 -4.85 -2.56 -8.21
N PHE A 72 -3.60 -2.15 -8.47
CA PHE A 72 -2.54 -2.19 -7.49
C PHE A 72 -2.67 -1.03 -6.51
N MET A 73 -2.56 -1.31 -5.21
CA MET A 73 -2.73 -0.34 -4.14
C MET A 73 -1.39 0.16 -3.60
N GLY A 74 -0.41 -0.73 -3.53
CA GLY A 74 0.93 -0.41 -3.04
C GLY A 74 1.66 -1.66 -2.54
N ALA A 75 2.88 -1.44 -2.09
CA ALA A 75 3.79 -2.49 -1.63
C ALA A 75 4.48 -2.05 -0.34
N ALA A 76 4.49 -2.93 0.65
CA ALA A 76 5.17 -2.78 1.93
C ALA A 76 5.25 -4.17 2.60
N ASP A 77 6.15 -4.39 3.54
CA ASP A 77 6.07 -5.55 4.44
C ASP A 77 4.86 -5.35 5.39
N MET A 78 3.73 -6.03 5.14
CA MET A 78 2.47 -5.85 5.86
C MET A 78 2.28 -6.88 6.99
N ASP A 79 3.01 -7.99 6.94
CA ASP A 79 2.96 -9.04 7.96
C ASP A 79 4.19 -9.08 8.89
N GLY A 80 5.20 -8.27 8.60
CA GLY A 80 6.40 -8.06 9.39
C GLY A 80 7.43 -9.18 9.27
N ASP A 81 7.49 -9.87 8.13
CA ASP A 81 8.46 -10.94 7.87
C ASP A 81 9.71 -10.48 7.10
N ASN A 82 9.82 -9.18 6.83
CA ASN A 82 10.85 -8.49 6.05
C ASN A 82 10.82 -8.79 4.54
N GLY A 83 9.82 -9.48 4.01
CA GLY A 83 9.52 -9.50 2.58
C GLY A 83 8.48 -8.43 2.26
N VAL A 84 8.66 -7.72 1.15
CA VAL A 84 7.67 -6.74 0.69
C VAL A 84 6.44 -7.46 0.13
N ASP A 85 5.30 -7.22 0.76
CA ASP A 85 4.00 -7.69 0.30
C ASP A 85 3.40 -6.75 -0.76
N LEU A 86 2.51 -7.30 -1.59
CA LEU A 86 1.84 -6.55 -2.65
C LEU A 86 0.32 -6.53 -2.41
N ALA A 87 -0.25 -5.34 -2.25
CA ALA A 87 -1.68 -5.16 -2.02
C ALA A 87 -2.44 -4.76 -3.30
N PHE A 88 -3.62 -5.36 -3.46
CA PHE A 88 -4.51 -5.18 -4.61
C PHE A 88 -5.94 -4.99 -4.15
N ASN A 89 -6.69 -4.16 -4.86
CA ASN A 89 -8.14 -4.22 -4.80
C ASN A 89 -8.62 -5.15 -5.90
N ILE A 90 -9.40 -6.17 -5.54
CA ILE A 90 -10.05 -7.09 -6.45
C ILE A 90 -11.55 -7.03 -6.18
N ASN A 91 -12.29 -6.34 -7.07
CA ASN A 91 -13.75 -6.18 -6.96
C ASN A 91 -14.25 -5.74 -5.56
N GLY A 92 -13.53 -4.84 -4.89
CA GLY A 92 -13.86 -4.31 -3.56
C GLY A 92 -13.27 -5.10 -2.38
N THR A 93 -12.57 -6.20 -2.64
CA THR A 93 -11.83 -6.98 -1.65
C THR A 93 -10.35 -6.60 -1.70
N VAL A 94 -9.72 -6.39 -0.55
CA VAL A 94 -8.27 -6.22 -0.49
C VAL A 94 -7.62 -7.59 -0.50
N LYS A 95 -6.74 -7.85 -1.46
CA LYS A 95 -5.89 -9.04 -1.52
C LYS A 95 -4.44 -8.63 -1.31
N ILE A 96 -3.76 -9.32 -0.40
CA ILE A 96 -2.33 -9.11 -0.12
C ILE A 96 -1.60 -10.38 -0.54
N VAL A 97 -0.55 -10.23 -1.33
CA VAL A 97 0.33 -11.33 -1.76
C VAL A 97 1.59 -11.31 -0.92
N HIS A 98 1.86 -12.42 -0.25
CA HIS A 98 3.05 -12.66 0.55
C HIS A 98 4.01 -13.55 -0.24
N ASP A 99 4.91 -12.94 -1.01
CA ASP A 99 5.79 -13.69 -1.93
C ASP A 99 6.73 -14.61 -1.14
N LYS A 100 7.37 -14.07 -0.09
CA LYS A 100 8.23 -14.81 0.85
C LYS A 100 7.60 -16.11 1.38
N LYS A 101 6.32 -16.07 1.73
CA LYS A 101 5.57 -17.22 2.25
C LYS A 101 4.92 -18.07 1.17
N GLY A 102 4.84 -17.57 -0.07
CA GLY A 102 4.12 -18.22 -1.15
C GLY A 102 2.60 -18.22 -0.95
N THR A 103 2.06 -17.27 -0.18
CA THR A 103 0.64 -17.23 0.20
C THR A 103 -0.03 -15.92 -0.19
N SER A 104 -1.35 -15.83 0.05
CA SER A 104 -2.08 -14.57 -0.08
C SER A 104 -3.23 -14.51 0.91
N SER A 105 -3.49 -13.33 1.44
CA SER A 105 -4.61 -13.02 2.33
C SER A 105 -5.68 -12.23 1.59
N SER A 106 -6.93 -12.26 2.07
CA SER A 106 -8.04 -11.52 1.44
C SER A 106 -9.03 -10.99 2.48
N TYR A 107 -9.34 -9.71 2.39
CA TYR A 107 -10.10 -8.96 3.38
C TYR A 107 -11.24 -8.18 2.74
N SER A 108 -12.44 -8.38 3.27
CA SER A 108 -13.59 -7.54 2.94
C SER A 108 -13.55 -6.27 3.79
N ILE A 109 -13.19 -5.15 3.17
CA ILE A 109 -13.10 -3.85 3.86
C ILE A 109 -14.48 -3.21 4.02
N GLY A 110 -15.43 -3.53 3.15
CA GLY A 110 -16.78 -2.97 3.14
C GLY A 110 -17.13 -2.37 1.79
N SER A 111 -18.15 -1.52 1.77
CA SER A 111 -18.61 -0.81 0.56
C SER A 111 -18.20 0.66 0.60
N ASN A 112 -17.90 1.25 -0.58
CA ASN A 112 -17.58 2.67 -0.73
C ASN A 112 -16.41 3.14 0.14
N TRP A 113 -15.30 2.42 0.07
CA TRP A 113 -14.07 2.78 0.77
C TRP A 113 -13.06 3.46 -0.16
N SER A 114 -12.11 4.17 0.43
CA SER A 114 -10.90 4.64 -0.25
C SER A 114 -9.69 4.42 0.66
N LEU A 115 -8.55 4.01 0.08
CA LEU A 115 -7.29 3.95 0.80
C LEU A 115 -6.79 5.37 1.04
N LEU A 116 -6.33 5.67 2.26
CA LEU A 116 -5.71 6.97 2.55
C LEU A 116 -4.40 7.12 1.80
N GLN A 117 -4.07 8.34 1.37
CA GLN A 117 -2.75 8.61 0.79
C GLN A 117 -1.67 8.40 1.86
N GLY A 118 -0.69 7.54 1.58
CA GLY A 118 0.29 7.12 2.59
C GLY A 118 -0.27 6.14 3.62
N GLY A 119 -1.48 5.62 3.40
CA GLY A 119 -2.18 4.75 4.35
C GLY A 119 -1.66 3.33 4.42
N ILE A 120 -0.59 2.98 3.69
CA ILE A 120 0.14 1.73 3.88
C ILE A 120 1.40 2.09 4.69
N ALA A 121 1.33 1.94 6.01
CA ALA A 121 2.35 2.39 6.94
C ALA A 121 2.25 1.62 8.26
N ASP A 122 3.33 1.55 9.01
CA ASP A 122 3.29 1.12 10.42
C ASP A 122 2.51 2.19 11.22
N LEU A 123 1.34 1.82 11.76
CA LEU A 123 0.45 2.70 12.52
C LEU A 123 0.40 2.35 14.00
N ASP A 124 0.78 1.13 14.38
CA ASP A 124 0.70 0.64 15.76
C ASP A 124 2.07 0.44 16.44
N GLY A 125 3.17 0.62 15.70
CA GLY A 125 4.54 0.46 16.15
C GLY A 125 5.00 -0.98 16.28
N VAL A 126 4.27 -1.93 15.70
CA VAL A 126 4.66 -3.33 15.54
C VAL A 126 5.15 -3.53 14.12
N ALA A 127 6.22 -4.32 13.94
CA ALA A 127 6.73 -4.61 12.60
C ALA A 127 5.64 -5.22 11.70
N GLY A 128 5.45 -4.62 10.52
CA GLY A 128 4.33 -4.85 9.61
C GLY A 128 3.61 -3.54 9.36
N ALA A 129 3.35 -3.20 8.10
CA ALA A 129 2.58 -2.03 7.73
C ALA A 129 1.08 -2.36 7.72
N GLU A 130 0.29 -1.53 8.40
CA GLU A 130 -1.16 -1.56 8.32
C GLU A 130 -1.65 -0.83 7.07
N MET A 131 -2.94 -1.03 6.75
CA MET A 131 -3.64 -0.28 5.71
C MET A 131 -4.82 0.53 6.28
N ALA A 132 -4.77 1.86 6.16
CA ALA A 132 -5.83 2.76 6.62
C ALA A 132 -6.79 3.17 5.50
N PHE A 133 -8.08 2.94 5.72
CA PHE A 133 -9.17 3.21 4.78
C PHE A 133 -10.16 4.21 5.34
N ASN A 134 -10.65 5.12 4.50
CA ASN A 134 -11.86 5.89 4.79
C ASN A 134 -13.09 5.09 4.37
N ILE A 135 -14.03 4.92 5.30
CA ILE A 135 -15.34 4.31 5.11
C ILE A 135 -16.40 5.25 5.70
N ASN A 136 -16.90 6.18 4.87
CA ASN A 136 -17.96 7.12 5.24
C ASN A 136 -17.70 7.89 6.56
N GLY A 137 -16.46 8.34 6.79
CA GLY A 137 -16.10 9.11 7.99
C GLY A 137 -15.52 8.28 9.14
N THR A 138 -15.58 6.95 9.03
CA THR A 138 -14.82 6.02 9.88
C THR A 138 -13.49 5.69 9.20
N ILE A 139 -12.42 5.67 9.97
CA ILE A 139 -11.14 5.11 9.55
C ILE A 139 -11.11 3.65 9.95
N ARG A 140 -11.01 2.76 8.97
CA ARG A 140 -10.78 1.34 9.20
C ARG A 140 -9.31 1.05 8.96
N VAL A 141 -8.63 0.50 9.94
CA VAL A 141 -7.25 0.04 9.82
C VAL A 141 -7.24 -1.48 9.71
N LEU A 142 -6.65 -2.00 8.63
CA LEU A 142 -6.41 -3.42 8.41
C LEU A 142 -5.02 -3.79 8.92
N HIS A 143 -4.97 -4.78 9.80
CA HIS A 143 -3.78 -5.37 10.38
C HIS A 143 -3.55 -6.74 9.74
N ASP A 144 -2.77 -6.80 8.65
CA ASP A 144 -2.58 -8.06 7.91
C ASP A 144 -1.84 -9.11 8.75
N LYS A 145 -0.80 -8.69 9.48
CA LYS A 145 -0.08 -9.53 10.46
C LYS A 145 -0.98 -10.36 11.37
N THR A 146 -2.10 -9.79 11.81
CA THR A 146 -3.06 -10.46 12.72
C THR A 146 -4.34 -10.91 12.02
N GLY A 147 -4.54 -10.50 10.77
CA GLY A 147 -5.78 -10.70 10.02
C GLY A 147 -7.00 -9.97 10.60
N THR A 148 -6.80 -8.86 11.31
CA THR A 148 -7.88 -8.13 12.01
C THR A 148 -8.10 -6.73 11.44
N THR A 149 -9.22 -6.10 11.80
CA THR A 149 -9.50 -4.70 11.48
C THR A 149 -9.94 -3.93 12.72
N ALA A 150 -9.52 -2.66 12.83
CA ALA A 150 -9.97 -1.72 13.84
C ALA A 150 -10.72 -0.55 13.18
N ASP A 151 -11.80 -0.09 13.81
CA ASP A 151 -12.63 1.02 13.32
C ASP A 151 -12.57 2.22 14.27
N HIS A 152 -12.27 3.40 13.71
CA HIS A 152 -12.15 4.65 14.45
C HIS A 152 -13.04 5.71 13.84
N TYR A 153 -14.06 6.15 14.59
CA TYR A 153 -14.93 7.21 14.12
C TYR A 153 -14.27 8.59 14.28
N ILE A 154 -13.94 9.23 13.15
CA ILE A 154 -13.26 10.53 13.14
C ILE A 154 -14.25 11.70 13.08
N GLY A 155 -15.42 11.47 12.50
CA GLY A 155 -16.45 12.49 12.26
C GLY A 155 -16.77 12.63 10.77
N SER A 156 -17.52 13.66 10.42
CA SER A 156 -17.84 14.02 9.04
C SER A 156 -17.02 15.20 8.54
N ASN A 157 -16.91 15.35 7.21
CA ASN A 157 -16.30 16.50 6.53
C ASN A 157 -14.84 16.79 6.90
N TRP A 158 -14.06 15.74 7.13
CA TRP A 158 -12.62 15.86 7.34
C TRP A 158 -11.84 15.75 6.03
N VAL A 159 -10.62 16.27 6.04
CA VAL A 159 -9.62 16.06 4.99
C VAL A 159 -8.33 15.58 5.62
N LEU A 160 -7.71 14.53 5.07
CA LEU A 160 -6.38 14.08 5.51
C LEU A 160 -5.36 15.19 5.28
N LEU A 161 -4.52 15.51 6.27
CA LEU A 161 -3.45 16.48 6.06
C LEU A 161 -2.41 15.94 5.07
N ALA A 162 -1.84 16.82 4.26
CA ALA A 162 -0.71 16.46 3.42
C ALA A 162 0.48 16.06 4.31
N GLY A 163 0.97 14.83 4.17
CA GLY A 163 1.96 14.26 5.09
C GLY A 163 1.41 13.92 6.48
N GLY A 164 0.08 13.83 6.62
CA GLY A 164 -0.60 13.64 7.91
C GLY A 164 -0.51 12.23 8.49
N ILE A 165 0.06 11.27 7.75
CA ILE A 165 0.41 9.95 8.29
C ILE A 165 1.91 9.99 8.60
N ALA A 166 2.23 10.19 9.88
CA ALA A 166 3.58 10.42 10.38
C ALA A 166 3.65 10.14 11.89
N ASP A 167 4.86 9.92 12.41
CA ASP A 167 5.14 9.97 13.85
C ASP A 167 4.96 11.42 14.33
N LEU A 168 3.92 11.66 15.13
CA LEU A 168 3.55 12.97 15.69
C LEU A 168 3.74 13.01 17.21
N ASP A 169 3.76 11.85 17.87
CA ASP A 169 3.82 11.73 19.32
C ASP A 169 5.19 11.26 19.86
N GLY A 170 6.12 10.93 18.97
CA GLY A 170 7.48 10.50 19.26
C GLY A 170 7.60 9.04 19.67
N LYS A 171 6.56 8.23 19.46
CA LYS A 171 6.56 6.79 19.73
C LYS A 171 6.50 6.00 18.42
N ALA A 172 6.84 4.71 18.52
CA ALA A 172 6.71 3.81 17.39
C ALA A 172 5.23 3.65 16.98
N GLY A 173 4.99 3.73 15.67
CA GLY A 173 3.68 3.76 15.03
C GLY A 173 3.33 5.17 14.57
N ASN A 174 2.94 5.34 13.31
CA ASN A 174 2.53 6.66 12.81
C ASN A 174 1.09 6.98 13.23
N GLU A 175 0.86 8.24 13.59
CA GLU A 175 -0.47 8.81 13.77
C GLU A 175 -1.10 9.23 12.42
N ILE A 176 -2.40 9.53 12.45
CA ILE A 176 -3.14 10.08 11.30
C ILE A 176 -3.78 11.42 11.65
N ALA A 177 -3.37 12.50 11.00
CA ALA A 177 -3.84 13.86 11.24
C ALA A 177 -4.85 14.35 10.18
N PHE A 178 -5.95 14.93 10.67
CA PHE A 178 -7.09 15.38 9.88
C PHE A 178 -7.38 16.86 10.09
N ASN A 179 -7.67 17.57 9.01
CA ASN A 179 -8.35 18.86 9.03
C ASN A 179 -9.85 18.67 9.28
N MET A 180 -10.37 19.21 10.37
CA MET A 180 -11.78 19.16 10.77
C MET A 180 -12.51 20.51 10.55
N GLY A 181 -11.95 21.42 9.75
CA GLY A 181 -12.41 22.78 9.57
C GLY A 181 -11.82 23.73 10.61
N THR A 182 -12.32 23.71 11.85
CA THR A 182 -11.86 24.62 12.94
C THR A 182 -10.91 23.95 13.94
N SER A 183 -10.49 22.72 13.67
CA SER A 183 -9.50 22.01 14.45
C SER A 183 -8.70 21.05 13.59
N ILE A 184 -7.55 20.64 14.12
CA ILE A 184 -6.79 19.49 13.65
C ILE A 184 -7.03 18.36 14.64
N LYS A 185 -7.45 17.20 14.15
CA LYS A 185 -7.63 15.98 14.96
C LYS A 185 -6.54 14.99 14.59
N ILE A 186 -5.96 14.32 15.59
CA ILE A 186 -4.93 13.30 15.39
C ILE A 186 -5.49 11.98 15.94
N LEU A 187 -5.44 10.91 15.15
CA LEU A 187 -5.75 9.54 15.55
C LEU A 187 -4.44 8.83 15.90
N HIS A 188 -4.39 8.27 17.11
CA HIS A 188 -3.35 7.35 17.55
C HIS A 188 -3.87 5.93 17.42
N GLU A 189 -3.53 5.24 16.33
CA GLU A 189 -4.06 3.91 16.03
C GLU A 189 -3.71 2.92 17.16
N LYS A 190 -2.43 2.91 17.58
CA LYS A 190 -1.90 2.06 18.65
C LYS A 190 -2.77 2.00 19.90
N THR A 191 -3.38 3.13 20.28
CA THR A 191 -4.20 3.26 21.50
C THR A 191 -5.69 3.43 21.20
N GLY A 192 -6.07 3.64 19.94
CA GLY A 192 -7.41 4.04 19.51
C GLY A 192 -7.86 5.40 20.05
N SER A 193 -6.95 6.22 20.58
CA SER A 193 -7.29 7.54 21.12
C SER A 193 -7.18 8.64 20.07
N THR A 194 -7.81 9.78 20.33
CA THR A 194 -7.66 10.97 19.47
C THR A 194 -7.31 12.21 20.27
N SER A 195 -6.43 13.03 19.72
CA SER A 195 -6.12 14.39 20.19
C SER A 195 -6.83 15.42 19.29
N SER A 196 -7.11 16.61 19.79
CA SER A 196 -7.79 17.66 19.00
C SER A 196 -7.33 19.06 19.40
N TYR A 197 -6.91 19.82 18.39
CA TYR A 197 -6.25 21.12 18.53
C TYR A 197 -7.03 22.18 17.77
N SER A 198 -7.52 23.20 18.46
CA SER A 198 -8.31 24.27 17.82
C SER A 198 -7.42 25.15 16.95
N THR A 199 -7.79 25.35 15.69
CA THR A 199 -7.12 26.31 14.80
C THR A 199 -7.66 27.73 14.98
N GLY A 200 -8.67 27.91 15.86
CA GLY A 200 -9.32 29.18 16.19
C GLY A 200 -10.32 29.68 15.14
N SER A 201 -10.18 29.26 13.89
CA SER A 201 -11.12 29.57 12.79
C SER A 201 -10.98 28.54 11.67
N SER A 202 -11.90 28.53 10.69
CA SER A 202 -11.75 27.69 9.49
C SER A 202 -10.79 28.26 8.44
N ASN A 203 -10.33 29.50 8.63
CA ASN A 203 -9.39 30.16 7.73
C ASN A 203 -7.97 29.98 8.26
N TRP A 204 -7.38 28.84 7.93
CA TRP A 204 -5.99 28.50 8.23
C TRP A 204 -5.38 27.74 7.06
N SER A 205 -4.05 27.59 7.04
CA SER A 205 -3.36 26.82 6.01
C SER A 205 -2.22 26.03 6.61
N LEU A 206 -2.12 24.75 6.23
CA LEU A 206 -0.99 23.90 6.61
C LEU A 206 0.29 24.46 5.98
N MET A 207 1.32 24.66 6.80
CA MET A 207 2.66 25.04 6.34
C MET A 207 3.53 23.80 6.16
N GLY A 208 3.38 22.80 7.04
CA GLY A 208 4.08 21.53 6.94
C GLY A 208 3.97 20.69 8.19
N ILE A 209 4.45 19.45 8.09
CA ILE A 209 4.61 18.50 9.19
C ILE A 209 6.07 18.06 9.17
N PHE A 210 6.83 18.44 10.19
CA PHE A 210 8.27 18.15 10.28
C PHE A 210 8.79 18.38 11.70
N ASP A 211 9.85 17.65 12.06
CA ASP A 211 10.59 17.82 13.31
C ASP A 211 11.26 19.21 13.36
N GLN A 212 10.87 20.02 14.36
CA GLN A 212 11.41 21.36 14.58
C GLN A 212 12.45 21.45 15.68
N ASP A 213 12.46 20.50 16.61
CA ASP A 213 13.25 20.58 17.84
C ASP A 213 14.33 19.49 17.95
N GLY A 214 14.41 18.60 16.96
CA GLY A 214 15.36 17.50 16.89
C GLY A 214 14.99 16.32 17.78
N VAL A 215 13.74 16.26 18.26
CA VAL A 215 13.22 15.18 19.11
C VAL A 215 12.11 14.46 18.34
N ALA A 216 12.10 13.12 18.40
CA ALA A 216 11.11 12.30 17.71
C ALA A 216 9.66 12.75 17.97
N GLY A 217 8.81 12.66 16.94
CA GLY A 217 7.47 13.25 16.89
C GLY A 217 7.49 14.59 16.16
N SER A 218 7.10 14.57 14.89
CA SER A 218 7.06 15.77 14.04
C SER A 218 5.97 16.74 14.49
N GLU A 219 6.28 18.04 14.49
CA GLU A 219 5.28 19.07 14.75
C GLU A 219 4.45 19.42 13.52
N ILE A 220 3.21 19.85 13.75
CA ILE A 220 2.32 20.38 12.70
C ILE A 220 2.34 21.90 12.75
N LEU A 221 2.79 22.54 11.68
CA LEU A 221 2.78 24.00 11.53
C LEU A 221 1.65 24.47 10.62
N TYR A 222 0.99 25.54 11.04
CA TYR A 222 -0.07 26.17 10.25
C TYR A 222 -0.14 27.69 10.47
N THR A 223 -0.59 28.42 9.45
CA THR A 223 -0.93 29.84 9.56
C THR A 223 -2.37 30.01 10.00
N ARG A 224 -2.66 30.96 10.88
CA ARG A 224 -4.00 31.37 11.30
C ARG A 224 -4.54 32.54 10.47
N SER A 225 -5.84 32.77 10.61
CA SER A 225 -6.49 34.00 10.16
C SER A 225 -5.75 35.22 10.71
N GLY A 226 -5.29 36.11 9.82
CA GLY A 226 -4.48 37.27 10.17
C GLY A 226 -2.97 37.08 10.02
N GLY A 227 -2.50 35.89 9.60
CA GLY A 227 -1.11 35.66 9.17
C GLY A 227 -0.12 35.25 10.26
N SER A 228 -0.55 35.10 11.52
CA SER A 228 0.29 34.51 12.56
C SER A 228 0.44 33.00 12.35
N SER A 229 1.55 32.43 12.82
CA SER A 229 1.82 30.99 12.70
C SER A 229 1.64 30.28 14.03
N SER A 230 1.38 28.99 13.99
CA SER A 230 1.16 28.16 15.17
C SER A 230 1.68 26.75 14.95
N VAL A 231 2.04 26.14 16.07
CA VAL A 231 2.64 24.81 16.14
C VAL A 231 1.77 23.94 17.03
N ILE A 232 1.51 22.71 16.59
CA ILE A 232 1.02 21.62 17.42
C ILE A 232 2.18 20.67 17.65
N ASN A 233 2.45 20.39 18.92
CA ASN A 233 3.37 19.35 19.35
C ASN A 233 2.54 18.31 20.12
N ASP A 234 2.22 17.22 19.44
CA ASP A 234 1.29 16.20 19.94
C ASP A 234 1.93 15.32 21.01
N ARG A 235 3.24 15.04 20.87
CA ARG A 235 4.09 14.43 21.91
C ARG A 235 3.90 15.06 23.29
N LEU A 236 3.85 16.40 23.36
CA LEU A 236 3.68 17.16 24.61
C LEU A 236 2.23 17.56 24.87
N ASN A 237 1.31 17.26 23.95
CA ASN A 237 -0.07 17.75 23.94
C ASN A 237 -0.15 19.27 24.12
N THR A 238 0.64 19.99 23.32
CA THR A 238 0.74 21.46 23.38
C THR A 238 0.46 22.11 22.03
N GLN A 239 -0.02 23.35 22.10
CA GLN A 239 -0.21 24.21 20.96
C GLN A 239 0.27 25.62 21.33
N TYR A 240 1.17 26.19 20.52
CA TYR A 240 1.74 27.51 20.77
C TYR A 240 1.91 28.32 19.48
N ASN A 241 2.15 29.62 19.65
CA ASN A 241 2.32 30.57 18.54
C ASN A 241 3.81 30.80 18.30
N LEU A 242 4.16 31.04 17.03
CA LEU A 242 5.48 31.54 16.64
C LEU A 242 5.49 33.07 16.60
#